data_AF-A0A3A9YVA4-F1
#
_entry.id   AF-A0A3A9YVA4-F1
#
_cell.length_a   1.000
_cell.length_b   1.000
_cell.length_c   1.000
_cell.angle_alpha   90.00
_cell.angle_beta   90.00
_cell.angle_gamma   90.00
#
_symmetry.space_group_name_H-M   'P 1'
#
loop_
_entity.id
_entity.type
_entity.pdbx_description
1 polymer ?
#
loop_
_entity_poly.entity_id
_entity_poly.type
_entity_poly.pdbx_seq_one_letter_code
_entity_poly.pdbx_strand_id
1 'polypeptide(L)'
;MRDRWRAIGVLAVALFAVNVVARLIIRLGFDGDDRAADRVSLGMFVVIGLILATVAFRWGGRRPVADWSGDLVVGVGAALLLTVLVGPLLTGASPFAGGAGTFFAQIWLYLAAAAAGVLLGYLLLTALGRDHRSQTLKRYAETRAAKPRRPVRR
;
A
#
# COMPACT_ATOMS: atom_id res chain seq x y z
N MET A 1 -19.72 -4.98 -4.10
CA MET A 1 -18.70 -5.56 -5.00
C MET A 1 -18.03 -4.51 -5.89
N ARG A 2 -18.80 -3.69 -6.63
CA ARG A 2 -18.25 -2.72 -7.59
C ARG A 2 -17.31 -1.68 -6.96
N ASP A 3 -17.62 -1.16 -5.78
CA ASP A 3 -16.75 -0.19 -5.08
C ASP A 3 -15.44 -0.78 -4.56
N ARG A 4 -15.43 -2.08 -4.23
CA ARG A 4 -14.23 -2.79 -3.78
C ARG A 4 -13.23 -2.88 -4.92
N TRP A 5 -13.66 -3.38 -6.08
CA TRP A 5 -12.83 -3.47 -7.28
C TRP A 5 -12.41 -2.09 -7.80
N ARG A 6 -13.27 -1.08 -7.68
CA ARG A 6 -12.89 0.31 -8.00
C ARG A 6 -11.77 0.81 -7.10
N ALA A 7 -11.84 0.56 -5.79
CA ALA A 7 -10.80 0.98 -4.85
C ALA A 7 -9.47 0.26 -5.12
N ILE A 8 -9.50 -1.05 -5.38
CA ILE A 8 -8.32 -1.85 -5.77
C ILE A 8 -7.73 -1.31 -7.08
N GLY A 9 -8.57 -1.05 -8.08
CA GLY A 9 -8.14 -0.50 -9.38
C GLY A 9 -7.50 0.88 -9.24
N VAL A 10 -8.09 1.77 -8.45
CA VAL A 10 -7.51 3.11 -8.17
C VAL A 10 -6.16 2.97 -7.47
N LEU A 11 -6.04 2.07 -6.50
CA LEU A 11 -4.76 1.81 -5.84
C LEU A 11 -3.72 1.31 -6.85
N ALA A 12 -4.07 0.32 -7.68
CA ALA A 12 -3.16 -0.24 -8.67
C ALA A 12 -2.68 0.83 -9.67
N VAL A 13 -3.60 1.65 -10.18
CA VAL A 13 -3.30 2.75 -11.10
C VAL A 13 -2.42 3.81 -10.42
N ALA A 14 -2.69 4.16 -9.16
CA ALA A 14 -1.89 5.14 -8.44
C ALA A 14 -0.44 4.66 -8.24
N LEU A 15 -0.26 3.41 -7.80
CA LEU A 15 1.07 2.81 -7.62
C LEU A 15 1.83 2.68 -8.94
N PHE A 16 1.12 2.28 -10.01
CA PHE A 16 1.68 2.22 -11.36
C PHE A 16 2.08 3.61 -11.87
N ALA A 17 1.25 4.63 -11.67
CA ALA A 17 1.54 5.99 -12.09
C ALA A 17 2.81 6.54 -11.43
N VAL A 18 3.01 6.27 -10.13
CA VAL A 18 4.25 6.64 -9.42
C VAL A 18 5.47 5.98 -10.06
N ASN A 19 5.39 4.70 -10.45
CA ASN A 19 6.46 4.01 -11.16
C ASN A 19 6.77 4.65 -12.53
N VAL A 20 5.73 4.93 -13.31
CA VAL A 20 5.88 5.53 -14.63
C VAL A 20 6.51 6.92 -14.52
N VAL A 21 6.02 7.76 -13.61
CA VAL A 21 6.55 9.11 -13.39
C VAL A 21 8.02 9.06 -12.98
N ALA A 22 8.39 8.18 -12.04
CA ALA A 22 9.79 8.02 -11.64
C ALA A 22 10.68 7.61 -12.82
N ARG A 23 10.24 6.64 -13.63
CA ARG A 23 10.98 6.20 -14.82
C ARG A 23 11.11 7.30 -15.87
N LEU A 24 10.06 8.12 -16.07
CA LEU A 24 10.11 9.26 -16.98
C LEU A 24 11.06 10.35 -16.48
N ILE A 25 11.07 10.63 -15.18
CA ILE A 25 12.01 11.59 -14.57
C ILE A 25 13.45 11.15 -14.80
N ILE A 26 13.75 9.88 -14.52
CA ILE A 26 15.10 9.32 -14.72
C ILE A 26 15.50 9.43 -16.20
N ARG A 27 14.61 9.01 -17.11
CA ARG A 27 14.89 9.03 -18.55
C ARG A 27 15.07 10.44 -19.12
N LEU A 28 14.26 11.41 -18.70
CA LEU A 28 14.25 12.75 -19.29
C LEU A 28 15.27 13.71 -18.65
N GLY A 29 15.60 13.51 -17.37
CA GLY A 29 16.39 14.46 -16.59
C GLY A 29 17.78 13.99 -16.18
N PHE A 30 18.05 12.69 -16.19
CA PHE A 30 19.23 12.10 -15.53
C PHE A 30 19.92 11.00 -16.34
N ASP A 31 19.78 11.01 -17.66
CA ASP A 31 20.45 10.03 -18.53
C ASP A 31 21.97 10.13 -18.36
N GLY A 32 22.60 9.10 -17.78
CA GLY A 32 24.03 9.04 -17.47
C GLY A 32 24.48 9.46 -16.06
N ASP A 33 23.55 9.84 -15.15
CA ASP A 33 23.86 10.08 -13.73
C ASP A 33 23.20 9.03 -12.81
N ASP A 34 23.93 7.93 -12.58
CA ASP A 34 23.47 6.80 -11.76
C ASP A 34 23.09 7.22 -10.34
N ARG A 35 23.78 8.23 -9.75
CA ARG A 35 23.47 8.67 -8.38
C ARG A 35 22.14 9.41 -8.31
N ALA A 36 21.82 10.20 -9.32
CA ALA A 36 20.54 10.88 -9.38
C ALA A 36 19.39 9.87 -9.61
N ALA A 37 19.60 8.90 -10.51
CA ALA A 37 18.64 7.84 -10.78
C ALA A 37 18.31 7.00 -9.53
N ASP A 38 19.33 6.67 -8.72
CA ASP A 38 19.16 5.95 -7.46
C ASP A 38 18.32 6.75 -6.44
N ARG A 39 18.56 8.06 -6.33
CA ARG A 39 17.79 8.94 -5.42
C ARG A 39 16.33 9.05 -5.84
N VAL A 40 16.05 9.15 -7.15
CA VAL A 40 14.68 9.16 -7.66
C VAL A 40 13.99 7.83 -7.38
N SER A 41 14.68 6.71 -7.56
CA SER A 41 14.16 5.38 -7.24
C SER A 41 13.88 5.20 -5.74
N LEU A 42 14.77 5.70 -4.88
CA LEU A 42 14.54 5.72 -3.43
C LEU A 42 13.31 6.57 -3.08
N GLY A 43 13.21 7.78 -3.64
CA GLY A 43 12.05 8.64 -3.45
C GLY A 43 10.74 7.98 -3.89
N MET A 44 10.76 7.28 -5.03
CA MET A 44 9.63 6.49 -5.52
C MET A 44 9.19 5.43 -4.49
N PHE A 45 10.13 4.65 -3.94
CA PHE A 45 9.82 3.63 -2.92
C PHE A 45 9.24 4.25 -1.64
N VAL A 46 9.75 5.41 -1.20
CA VAL A 46 9.20 6.14 -0.06
C VAL A 46 7.74 6.57 -0.33
N VAL A 47 7.48 7.14 -1.51
CA VAL A 47 6.11 7.56 -1.89
C VAL A 47 5.15 6.36 -1.93
N ILE A 48 5.56 5.24 -2.52
CA ILE A 48 4.77 3.99 -2.52
C ILE A 48 4.48 3.53 -1.10
N GLY A 49 5.50 3.51 -0.23
CA GLY A 49 5.35 3.16 1.17
C GLY A 49 4.35 4.05 1.90
N LEU A 50 4.39 5.38 1.67
CA LEU A 50 3.46 6.34 2.27
C LEU A 50 2.02 6.17 1.77
N ILE A 51 1.83 5.90 0.47
CA ILE A 51 0.50 5.59 -0.09
C ILE A 51 -0.06 4.36 0.62
N LEU A 52 0.72 3.28 0.70
CA LEU A 52 0.29 2.03 1.31
C LEU A 52 0.06 2.16 2.82
N ALA A 53 0.89 2.92 3.53
CA ALA A 53 0.67 3.25 4.94
C ALA A 53 -0.66 3.97 5.15
N THR A 54 -0.95 4.96 4.31
CA THR A 54 -2.20 5.73 4.37
C THR A 54 -3.42 4.85 4.09
N VAL A 55 -3.32 3.97 3.09
CA VAL A 55 -4.40 3.04 2.72
C VAL A 55 -4.62 2.01 3.84
N ALA A 56 -3.56 1.37 4.34
CA ALA A 56 -3.63 0.42 5.45
C ALA A 56 -4.24 1.05 6.70
N PHE A 57 -3.82 2.26 7.06
CA PHE A 57 -4.38 3.02 8.17
C PHE A 57 -5.87 3.29 7.99
N ARG A 58 -6.29 3.78 6.80
CA ARG A 58 -7.69 4.12 6.53
C ARG A 58 -8.60 2.91 6.43
N TRP A 59 -8.15 1.84 5.78
CA TRP A 59 -8.94 0.63 5.58
C TRP A 59 -9.02 -0.21 6.85
N GLY A 60 -7.90 -0.34 7.58
CA GLY A 60 -7.86 -1.10 8.83
C GLY A 60 -8.71 -0.51 9.95
N GLY A 61 -8.97 0.81 9.94
CA GLY A 61 -9.90 1.41 10.89
C GLY A 61 -11.36 1.07 10.63
N ARG A 62 -11.71 0.63 9.41
CA ARG A 62 -13.10 0.38 8.99
C ARG A 62 -13.42 -1.09 8.79
N ARG A 63 -12.43 -1.93 8.48
CA ARG A 63 -12.59 -3.33 8.08
C ARG A 63 -11.60 -4.23 8.84
N PRO A 64 -11.95 -5.49 9.11
CA PRO A 64 -11.03 -6.45 9.71
C PRO A 64 -9.84 -6.76 8.76
N VAL A 65 -8.71 -7.14 9.35
CA VAL A 65 -7.43 -7.36 8.62
C VAL A 65 -7.56 -8.37 7.49
N ALA A 66 -8.32 -9.45 7.70
CA ALA A 66 -8.55 -10.48 6.69
C ALA A 66 -9.19 -9.94 5.40
N ASP A 67 -9.99 -8.88 5.49
CA ASP A 67 -10.72 -8.33 4.34
C ASP A 67 -9.85 -7.37 3.52
N TRP A 68 -9.12 -6.46 4.19
CA TRP A 68 -8.38 -5.40 3.49
C TRP A 68 -6.96 -5.80 3.08
N SER A 69 -6.34 -6.77 3.75
CA SER A 69 -4.99 -7.23 3.40
C SER A 69 -4.98 -7.93 2.03
N GLY A 70 -5.97 -8.76 1.75
CA GLY A 70 -6.13 -9.41 0.43
C GLY A 70 -6.31 -8.39 -0.69
N ASP A 71 -7.13 -7.35 -0.45
CA ASP A 71 -7.34 -6.26 -1.43
C ASP A 71 -6.04 -5.49 -1.73
N LEU A 72 -5.20 -5.27 -0.71
CA LEU A 72 -3.88 -4.66 -0.91
C LEU A 72 -2.94 -5.55 -1.72
N VAL A 73 -2.88 -6.86 -1.40
CA VAL A 73 -2.04 -7.80 -2.15
C VAL A 73 -2.45 -7.83 -3.62
N VAL A 74 -3.75 -7.88 -3.90
CA VAL A 74 -4.27 -7.82 -5.28
C VAL A 74 -3.92 -6.49 -5.95
N GLY A 75 -4.09 -5.35 -5.27
CA GLY A 75 -3.77 -4.04 -5.82
C GLY A 75 -2.28 -3.84 -6.10
N VAL A 76 -1.41 -4.28 -5.18
CA VAL A 76 0.04 -4.28 -5.34
C VAL A 76 0.48 -5.20 -6.46
N GLY A 77 -0.05 -6.43 -6.52
CA GLY A 77 0.24 -7.38 -7.59
C GLY A 77 -0.18 -6.85 -8.96
N ALA A 78 -1.37 -6.25 -9.06
CA ALA A 78 -1.84 -5.61 -10.28
C ALA A 78 -0.95 -4.44 -10.71
N ALA A 79 -0.50 -3.60 -9.77
CA ALA A 79 0.45 -2.52 -10.06
C ALA A 79 1.80 -3.04 -10.58
N LEU A 80 2.32 -4.12 -9.99
CA LEU A 80 3.54 -4.78 -10.46
C LEU A 80 3.35 -5.32 -11.88
N LEU A 81 2.24 -6.03 -12.15
CA LEU A 81 1.92 -6.52 -13.49
C LEU A 81 1.83 -5.39 -14.51
N LEU A 82 1.14 -4.29 -14.18
CA LEU A 82 1.09 -3.11 -15.06
C LEU A 82 2.48 -2.52 -15.29
N THR A 83 3.33 -2.46 -14.25
CA THR A 83 4.69 -1.94 -14.37
C THR A 83 5.53 -2.81 -15.32
N VAL A 84 5.41 -4.12 -15.25
CA VAL A 84 6.17 -5.04 -16.12
C VAL A 84 5.64 -5.06 -17.54
N LEU A 85 4.31 -5.06 -17.72
CA LEU A 85 3.68 -5.24 -19.05
C LEU A 85 3.47 -3.92 -19.79
N VAL A 86 3.03 -2.88 -19.09
CA VAL A 86 2.64 -1.58 -19.67
C VAL A 86 3.74 -0.54 -19.50
N GLY A 87 4.50 -0.61 -18.40
CA GLY A 87 5.61 0.31 -18.14
C GLY A 87 6.58 0.47 -19.32
N PRO A 88 7.08 -0.61 -19.94
CA PRO A 88 8.01 -0.52 -21.07
C PRO A 88 7.45 0.24 -22.27
N LEU A 89 6.14 0.14 -22.52
CA LEU A 89 5.47 0.84 -23.62
C LEU A 89 5.44 2.37 -23.40
N LEU A 90 5.35 2.80 -22.14
CA LEU A 90 5.29 4.22 -21.77
C LEU A 90 6.68 4.82 -21.62
N THR A 91 7.64 4.05 -21.11
CA THR A 91 8.98 4.55 -20.80
C THR A 91 9.98 4.27 -21.90
N GLY A 92 9.66 3.44 -22.90
CA GLY A 92 10.52 3.11 -24.03
C GLY A 92 11.77 2.30 -23.65
N ALA A 93 11.81 1.73 -22.44
CA ALA A 93 12.93 0.98 -21.91
C ALA A 93 12.48 -0.43 -21.55
N SER A 94 13.26 -1.45 -21.94
CA SER A 94 12.94 -2.84 -21.60
C SER A 94 13.05 -3.02 -20.07
N PRO A 95 12.18 -3.84 -19.46
CA PRO A 95 12.23 -4.10 -18.02
C PRO A 95 13.51 -4.86 -17.61
N PHE A 96 14.24 -5.41 -18.60
CA PHE A 96 15.48 -6.16 -18.43
C PHE A 96 16.71 -5.38 -18.92
N ALA A 97 16.59 -4.08 -19.18
CA ALA A 97 17.70 -3.28 -19.73
C ALA A 97 18.96 -3.31 -18.84
N GLY A 98 18.78 -3.36 -17.52
CA GLY A 98 19.86 -3.56 -16.54
C GLY A 98 20.17 -5.02 -16.21
N GLY A 99 19.66 -5.99 -16.97
CA GLY A 99 19.75 -7.43 -16.71
C GLY A 99 18.68 -7.98 -15.77
N ALA A 100 18.58 -9.32 -15.71
CA ALA A 100 17.58 -10.00 -14.88
C ALA A 100 17.77 -9.76 -13.37
N GLY A 101 19.02 -9.65 -12.91
CA GLY A 101 19.32 -9.41 -11.49
C GLY A 101 18.77 -8.07 -10.99
N THR A 102 18.90 -7.00 -11.77
CA THR A 102 18.37 -5.68 -11.39
C THR A 102 16.85 -5.65 -11.42
N PHE A 103 16.22 -6.34 -12.37
CA PHE A 103 14.78 -6.52 -12.43
C PHE A 103 14.22 -7.16 -11.15
N PHE A 104 14.77 -8.30 -10.72
CA PHE A 104 14.32 -8.98 -9.50
C PHE A 104 14.65 -8.18 -8.24
N ALA A 105 15.80 -7.50 -8.20
CA ALA A 105 16.15 -6.60 -7.09
C ALA A 105 15.13 -5.46 -6.95
N GLN A 106 14.71 -4.84 -8.06
CA GLN A 106 13.67 -3.81 -8.05
C GLN A 106 12.33 -4.34 -7.55
N ILE A 107 11.92 -5.55 -7.95
CA ILE A 107 10.71 -6.18 -7.42
C ILE A 107 10.83 -6.39 -5.91
N TRP A 108 11.97 -6.90 -5.43
CA TRP A 108 12.14 -7.18 -4.01
C TRP A 108 12.17 -5.89 -3.17
N LEU A 109 12.83 -4.84 -3.66
CA LEU A 109 12.82 -3.52 -3.04
C LEU A 109 11.42 -2.91 -3.01
N TYR A 110 10.66 -3.04 -4.11
CA TYR A 110 9.27 -2.62 -4.17
C TYR A 110 8.42 -3.34 -3.11
N LEU A 111 8.54 -4.67 -3.03
CA LEU A 111 7.80 -5.48 -2.06
C LEU A 111 8.21 -5.17 -0.63
N ALA A 112 9.50 -4.94 -0.37
CA ALA A 112 10.00 -4.54 0.94
C ALA A 112 9.45 -3.17 1.36
N ALA A 113 9.49 -2.18 0.47
CA ALA A 113 8.92 -0.85 0.72
C ALA A 113 7.40 -0.92 0.93
N ALA A 114 6.71 -1.76 0.16
CA ALA A 114 5.28 -1.99 0.30
C ALA A 114 4.94 -2.62 1.65
N ALA A 115 5.65 -3.68 2.04
CA ALA A 115 5.47 -4.33 3.33
C ALA A 115 5.75 -3.37 4.49
N ALA A 116 6.84 -2.60 4.42
CA ALA A 116 7.19 -1.60 5.41
C ALA A 116 6.10 -0.52 5.53
N GLY A 117 5.61 0.01 4.41
CA GLY A 117 4.51 0.99 4.39
C GLY A 117 3.24 0.45 5.03
N VAL A 118 2.80 -0.75 4.64
CA VAL A 118 1.61 -1.40 5.20
C VAL A 118 1.76 -1.64 6.71
N LEU A 119 2.91 -2.16 7.14
CA LEU A 119 3.21 -2.40 8.55
C LEU A 119 3.18 -1.09 9.36
N LEU A 120 3.83 -0.04 8.87
CA LEU A 120 3.83 1.27 9.53
C LEU A 120 2.42 1.84 9.66
N GLY A 121 1.63 1.80 8.59
CA GLY A 121 0.25 2.27 8.61
C GLY A 121 -0.63 1.47 9.59
N TYR A 122 -0.44 0.15 9.64
CA TYR A 122 -1.17 -0.71 10.57
C TYR A 122 -0.72 -0.50 12.03
N LEU A 123 0.58 -0.39 12.30
CA LEU A 123 1.11 -0.11 13.63
C LEU A 123 0.66 1.24 14.16
N LEU A 124 0.62 2.27 13.31
CA LEU A 124 0.11 3.58 13.70
C LEU A 124 -1.39 3.51 14.04
N LEU A 125 -2.15 2.72 13.28
CA LEU A 125 -3.57 2.49 13.53
C LEU A 125 -3.81 1.81 14.88
N THR A 126 -3.03 0.76 15.19
CA THR A 126 -3.15 0.04 16.46
C THR A 126 -2.65 0.88 17.63
N ALA A 127 -1.54 1.61 17.47
CA ALA A 127 -1.01 2.51 18.50
C ALA A 127 -2.00 3.62 18.87
N LEU A 128 -2.77 4.13 17.89
CA LEU A 128 -3.85 5.10 18.14
C LEU A 128 -5.15 4.47 18.65
N GLY A 129 -5.21 3.15 18.86
CA GLY A 129 -6.40 2.42 19.30
C GLY A 129 -7.59 2.55 18.33
N ARG A 130 -7.32 2.90 17.07
CA ARG A 130 -8.32 3.12 16.02
C ARG A 130 -8.57 1.87 15.19
N ASP A 131 -7.89 0.76 15.49
CA ASP A 131 -8.13 -0.50 14.81
C ASP A 131 -9.54 -1.02 15.06
N HIS A 132 -10.08 -1.71 14.06
CA HIS A 132 -11.45 -2.21 14.06
C HIS A 132 -11.76 -3.07 15.29
N ARG A 133 -10.79 -3.86 15.78
CA ARG A 133 -10.98 -4.76 16.92
C ARG A 133 -11.09 -3.97 18.23
N SER A 134 -10.19 -3.03 18.49
CA SER A 134 -10.24 -2.16 19.67
C SER A 134 -11.53 -1.35 19.74
N GLN A 135 -11.96 -0.77 18.61
CA GLN A 135 -13.22 -0.02 18.54
C GLN A 135 -14.46 -0.90 18.75
N THR A 136 -14.44 -2.13 18.23
CA THR A 136 -15.55 -3.09 18.44
C THR A 136 -15.66 -3.51 19.91
N LEU A 137 -14.52 -3.77 20.57
CA LEU A 137 -14.48 -4.09 22.00
C LEU A 137 -14.93 -2.91 22.87
N LYS A 138 -14.50 -1.68 22.53
CA LYS A 138 -14.94 -0.46 23.23
C LYS A 138 -16.46 -0.30 23.16
N ARG A 139 -17.06 -0.41 21.98
CA ARG A 139 -18.53 -0.34 21.80
C ARG A 139 -19.26 -1.43 22.57
N TYR A 140 -18.71 -2.65 22.60
CA TYR A 140 -19.30 -3.75 23.37
C TYR A 140 -19.29 -3.45 24.87
N ALA A 141 -18.18 -2.90 25.39
CA ALA A 141 -18.07 -2.51 26.79
C ALA A 141 -19.06 -1.38 27.15
N GLU A 142 -19.16 -0.33 26.33
CA GLU A 142 -20.12 0.77 26.51
C GLU A 142 -21.56 0.25 26.52
N THR A 143 -21.91 -0.65 25.59
CA THR A 143 -23.26 -1.24 25.51
C THR A 143 -23.58 -2.12 26.73
N ARG A 144 -22.60 -2.89 27.23
CA ARG A 144 -22.76 -3.71 28.44
C ARG A 144 -22.86 -2.86 29.70
N ALA A 145 -22.13 -1.75 29.78
CA ALA A 145 -22.17 -0.84 30.92
C ALA A 145 -23.48 -0.02 30.97
N ALA A 146 -24.02 0.37 29.81
CA ALA A 146 -25.27 1.12 29.70
C ALA A 146 -26.53 0.28 29.99
N LYS A 147 -26.43 -1.06 30.03
CA LYS A 147 -27.59 -1.93 30.27
C LYS A 147 -27.97 -1.87 31.76
N PRO A 148 -29.18 -1.41 32.12
CA PRO A 148 -29.59 -1.32 33.52
C PRO A 148 -29.60 -2.72 34.14
N ARG A 149 -28.85 -2.90 35.23
CA ARG A 149 -28.80 -4.16 35.98
C ARG A 149 -30.18 -4.39 36.57
N ARG A 150 -30.83 -5.50 36.19
CA ARG A 150 -32.09 -5.92 36.84
C ARG A 150 -31.79 -6.21 38.32
N PRO A 151 -32.45 -5.56 39.28
CA PRO A 151 -32.30 -5.89 40.68
C PRO A 151 -32.77 -7.32 40.90
N VAL A 152 -31.88 -8.17 41.40
CA VAL A 152 -32.23 -9.53 41.83
C VAL A 152 -33.08 -9.40 43.08
N ARG A 153 -34.36 -9.77 42.99
CA ARG A 153 -35.26 -9.82 44.15
C ARG A 153 -34.84 -11.04 44.98
N ARG A 154 -34.34 -10.80 46.19
CA ARG A 154 -34.12 -11.85 47.20
C ARG A 154 -35.45 -12.32 47.77
#